data_AF-A0A7J4PZ74-F1
#
_entry.id   AF-A0A7J4PZ74-F1
#
_cell.length_a   1.000
_cell.length_b   1.000
_cell.length_c   1.000
_cell.angle_alpha   90.00
_cell.angle_beta   90.00
_cell.angle_gamma   90.00
#
_symmetry.space_group_name_H-M   'P 1'
#
loop_
_entity.id
_entity.type
_entity.pdbx_description
1 polymer ?
#
loop_
_entity_poly.entity_id
_entity_poly.type
_entity_poly.pdbx_seq_one_letter_code
_entity_poly.pdbx_strand_id
1 'polypeptide(L)'
;MIPMQPAAVYTRDRCVTGIHGLDEILRGGIPYGSTVLAAGTCGSGKTTLGMEFLVRGALAGEACAHFTATEPSVKLLENIRQYAFFDMNMVDSGLINVFDMDVLYSWLGLEKASFELDDVHALIKAIVDIVNTIGVTRLVIDSVTTLCYKIKSEQLIRDFLFTLGKKLATLGCTTILISEITSATENAHWSSFGVEEAIADGIIVMGDVERMGHLLRFLQVVKMRGTSHSRAKHAIELTPLGVMLTPMLKWGAQSDKTSRWGS
;
A
#
# COMPACT_ATOMS: atom_id res chain seq x y z
N MET A 1 35.78 -0.14 -6.87
CA MET A 1 34.76 -0.57 -5.89
C MET A 1 34.05 0.67 -5.42
N ILE A 2 32.77 0.82 -5.78
CA ILE A 2 31.94 1.89 -5.22
C ILE A 2 31.70 1.50 -3.75
N PRO A 3 32.08 2.33 -2.77
CA PRO A 3 31.86 1.99 -1.37
C PRO A 3 30.35 1.90 -1.15
N MET A 4 29.87 0.73 -0.69
CA MET A 4 28.51 0.60 -0.20
C MET A 4 28.36 1.58 0.96
N GLN A 5 27.41 2.51 0.83
CA GLN A 5 27.02 3.36 1.95
C GLN A 5 26.56 2.45 3.10
N PRO A 6 26.97 2.76 4.35
CA PRO A 6 26.46 2.03 5.51
C PRO A 6 24.94 2.11 5.51
N ALA A 7 24.28 0.99 5.86
CA ALA A 7 22.84 0.91 6.03
C ALA A 7 22.35 2.14 6.79
N ALA A 8 21.42 2.89 6.20
CA ALA A 8 21.01 4.19 6.68
C ALA A 8 20.71 4.12 8.19
N VAL A 9 21.48 4.88 8.98
CA VAL A 9 21.14 5.17 10.38
C VAL A 9 19.79 5.87 10.33
N TYR A 10 18.73 5.23 10.84
CA TYR A 10 17.36 5.74 10.77
C TYR A 10 17.28 7.15 11.39
N THR A 11 17.25 8.18 10.55
CA THR A 11 17.12 9.59 10.99
C THR A 11 15.68 10.10 11.02
N ARG A 12 14.71 9.31 10.55
CA ARG A 12 13.29 9.69 10.51
C ARG A 12 12.44 8.57 11.10
N ASP A 13 11.56 8.91 12.03
CA ASP A 13 10.63 7.95 12.65
C ASP A 13 9.47 7.56 11.71
N ARG A 14 9.24 8.32 10.62
CA ARG A 14 8.06 8.20 9.75
C ARG A 14 8.35 8.39 8.27
N CYS A 15 7.79 7.49 7.45
CA CYS A 15 7.67 7.59 6.01
C CYS A 15 6.50 8.54 5.66
N VAL A 16 6.85 9.78 5.30
CA VAL A 16 5.90 10.78 4.79
C VAL A 16 5.40 10.32 3.43
N THR A 17 4.10 10.08 3.31
CA THR A 17 3.49 9.52 2.10
C THR A 17 3.52 10.51 0.95
N GLY A 18 3.39 11.82 1.23
CA GLY A 18 3.28 12.87 0.23
C GLY A 18 1.91 12.93 -0.47
N ILE A 19 0.96 12.07 -0.07
CA ILE A 19 -0.38 11.99 -0.63
C ILE A 19 -1.27 13.03 0.08
N HIS A 20 -2.00 13.81 -0.69
CA HIS A 20 -2.74 14.96 -0.16
C HIS A 20 -3.78 14.54 0.90
N GLY A 21 -3.59 15.03 2.12
CA GLY A 21 -4.44 14.75 3.30
C GLY A 21 -4.09 13.45 4.03
N LEU A 22 -3.35 12.51 3.43
CA LEU A 22 -3.06 11.23 4.07
C LEU A 22 -2.09 11.38 5.25
N ASP A 23 -1.06 12.21 5.09
CA ASP A 23 -0.09 12.45 6.16
C ASP A 23 -0.74 13.15 7.37
N GLU A 24 -1.73 14.01 7.16
CA GLU A 24 -2.51 14.63 8.24
C GLU A 24 -3.35 13.60 9.00
N ILE A 25 -4.01 12.70 8.26
CA ILE A 25 -4.77 11.58 8.82
C ILE A 25 -3.87 10.68 9.68
N LEU A 26 -2.64 10.43 9.23
CA LEU A 26 -1.63 9.57 9.88
C LEU A 26 -0.76 10.29 10.91
N ARG A 27 -0.95 11.60 11.11
CA ARG A 27 -0.17 12.45 12.02
C ARG A 27 1.33 12.46 11.69
N GLY A 28 1.65 12.67 10.40
CA GLY A 28 3.01 12.81 9.89
C GLY A 28 3.52 11.62 9.07
N GLY A 29 2.63 10.75 8.58
CA GLY A 29 2.97 9.62 7.72
C GLY A 29 3.02 8.27 8.43
N ILE A 30 3.38 7.23 7.65
CA ILE A 30 3.41 5.82 8.08
C ILE A 30 4.69 5.59 8.91
N PRO A 31 4.66 4.92 10.07
CA PRO A 31 5.89 4.57 10.79
C PRO A 31 6.82 3.72 9.91
N TYR A 32 8.12 4.04 9.86
CA TYR A 32 9.06 3.34 8.96
C TYR A 32 9.10 1.84 9.22
N GLY A 33 9.26 1.07 8.14
CA GLY A 33 9.30 -0.40 8.19
C GLY A 33 7.94 -1.05 8.45
N SER A 34 6.86 -0.26 8.59
CA SER A 34 5.52 -0.82 8.75
C SER A 34 5.06 -1.54 7.50
N THR A 35 4.33 -2.64 7.69
CA THR A 35 3.54 -3.27 6.63
C THR A 35 2.09 -2.79 6.73
N VAL A 36 1.61 -2.10 5.70
CA VAL A 36 0.27 -1.52 5.63
C VAL A 36 -0.57 -2.29 4.62
N LEU A 37 -1.73 -2.79 5.05
CA LEU A 37 -2.71 -3.40 4.17
C LEU A 37 -3.62 -2.30 3.60
N ALA A 38 -3.62 -2.12 2.28
CA ALA A 38 -4.56 -1.29 1.54
C ALA A 38 -5.66 -2.17 0.95
N ALA A 39 -6.76 -2.29 1.70
CA ALA A 39 -7.89 -3.14 1.38
C ALA A 39 -9.00 -2.35 0.68
N GLY A 40 -9.67 -2.93 -0.30
CA GLY A 40 -10.81 -2.25 -0.91
C GLY A 40 -11.46 -2.94 -2.10
N THR A 41 -12.65 -2.47 -2.45
CA THR A 41 -13.44 -2.95 -3.60
C THR A 41 -12.73 -2.68 -4.93
N CYS A 42 -13.15 -3.37 -6.00
CA CYS A 42 -12.66 -3.07 -7.35
C CYS A 42 -12.95 -1.60 -7.73
N GLY A 43 -12.00 -0.92 -8.37
CA GLY A 43 -12.19 0.46 -8.81
C GLY A 43 -12.14 1.53 -7.71
N SER A 44 -11.78 1.17 -6.47
CA SER A 44 -11.67 2.12 -5.34
C SER A 44 -10.41 2.99 -5.37
N GLY A 45 -9.44 2.70 -6.25
CA GLY A 45 -8.21 3.50 -6.44
C GLY A 45 -6.97 2.97 -5.73
N LYS A 46 -6.95 1.71 -5.28
CA LYS A 46 -5.82 1.10 -4.53
C LYS A 46 -4.50 1.17 -5.29
N THR A 47 -4.49 0.74 -6.56
CA THR A 47 -3.29 0.78 -7.41
C THR A 47 -2.80 2.21 -7.62
N THR A 48 -3.71 3.17 -7.82
CA THR A 48 -3.35 4.60 -7.92
C THR A 48 -2.72 5.11 -6.62
N LEU A 49 -3.28 4.77 -5.46
CA LEU A 49 -2.73 5.12 -4.15
C LEU A 49 -1.32 4.53 -3.97
N GLY A 50 -1.14 3.25 -4.32
CA GLY A 50 0.15 2.57 -4.27
C GLY A 50 1.19 3.20 -5.18
N MET A 51 0.85 3.45 -6.44
CA MET A 51 1.75 4.10 -7.38
C MET A 51 2.11 5.53 -6.97
N GLU A 52 1.14 6.32 -6.48
CA GLU A 52 1.44 7.65 -5.97
C GLU A 52 2.38 7.58 -4.75
N PHE A 53 2.17 6.65 -3.82
CA PHE A 53 3.08 6.46 -2.68
C PHE A 53 4.53 6.22 -3.11
N LEU A 54 4.75 5.44 -4.16
CA LEU A 54 6.07 5.21 -4.75
C LEU A 54 6.61 6.46 -5.45
N VAL A 55 5.80 7.14 -6.24
CA VAL A 55 6.22 8.37 -6.95
C VAL A 55 6.62 9.48 -5.97
N ARG A 56 5.86 9.68 -4.90
CA ARG A 56 6.21 10.64 -3.84
C ARG A 56 7.52 10.26 -3.14
N GLY A 57 7.83 8.97 -3.05
CA GLY A 57 9.13 8.48 -2.58
C GLY A 57 10.26 8.79 -3.56
N ALA A 58 10.07 8.46 -4.84
CA ALA A 58 11.04 8.76 -5.88
C ALA A 58 11.37 10.26 -5.95
N LEU A 59 10.36 11.13 -5.81
CA LEU A 59 10.56 12.60 -5.71
C LEU A 59 11.34 13.03 -4.47
N ALA A 60 11.32 12.22 -3.40
CA ALA A 60 12.13 12.42 -2.20
C ALA A 60 13.53 11.78 -2.30
N GLY A 61 13.90 11.21 -3.46
CA GLY A 61 15.17 10.52 -3.69
C GLY A 61 15.21 9.09 -3.15
N GLU A 62 14.07 8.49 -2.85
CA GLU A 62 13.96 7.13 -2.34
C GLU A 62 13.86 6.11 -3.50
N ALA A 63 14.60 5.00 -3.40
CA ALA A 63 14.41 3.87 -4.32
C ALA A 63 13.13 3.12 -3.97
N CYS A 64 12.30 2.90 -4.99
CA CYS A 64 10.95 2.38 -4.86
C CYS A 64 10.76 1.14 -5.73
N ALA A 65 9.91 0.21 -5.29
CA ALA A 65 9.54 -0.94 -6.10
C ALA A 65 8.04 -1.25 -6.06
N HIS A 66 7.53 -1.73 -7.19
CA HIS A 66 6.17 -2.21 -7.36
C HIS A 66 6.19 -3.64 -7.90
N PHE A 67 5.65 -4.61 -7.16
CA PHE A 67 5.42 -5.95 -7.68
C PHE A 67 3.96 -6.06 -8.11
N THR A 68 3.72 -6.22 -9.40
CA THR A 68 2.38 -6.40 -9.95
C THR A 68 2.09 -7.87 -10.25
N ALA A 69 0.93 -8.34 -9.82
CA ALA A 69 0.40 -9.69 -9.98
C ALA A 69 -0.96 -9.71 -10.69
N THR A 70 -1.60 -8.55 -10.86
CA THR A 70 -2.95 -8.43 -11.42
C THR A 70 -2.93 -7.96 -12.88
N GLU A 71 -1.92 -7.19 -13.28
CA GLU A 71 -1.76 -6.72 -14.65
C GLU A 71 -0.29 -6.70 -15.11
N PRO A 72 0.00 -6.85 -16.41
CA PRO A 72 1.37 -6.74 -16.89
C PRO A 72 1.98 -5.37 -16.59
N SER A 73 3.26 -5.35 -16.24
CA SER A 73 4.00 -4.11 -15.92
C SER A 73 3.88 -3.00 -16.98
N VAL A 74 3.88 -3.37 -18.27
CA VAL A 74 3.70 -2.43 -19.39
C VAL A 74 2.35 -1.70 -19.30
N LYS A 75 1.28 -2.44 -19.00
CA LYS A 75 -0.07 -1.89 -18.89
C LYS A 75 -0.22 -0.98 -17.66
N LEU A 76 0.36 -1.38 -16.52
CA LEU A 76 0.42 -0.54 -15.32
C LEU A 76 1.10 0.81 -15.61
N LEU A 77 2.23 0.76 -16.33
CA LEU A 77 2.96 1.97 -16.74
C LEU A 77 2.17 2.82 -17.73
N GLU A 78 1.46 2.23 -18.68
CA GLU A 78 0.57 2.98 -19.59
C GLU A 78 -0.57 3.69 -18.85
N ASN A 79 -1.16 3.03 -17.85
CA ASN A 79 -2.23 3.61 -17.03
C ASN A 79 -1.72 4.79 -16.18
N ILE A 80 -0.57 4.65 -15.52
CA ILE A 80 -0.05 5.68 -14.61
C ILE A 80 0.52 6.90 -15.36
N ARG A 81 1.00 6.72 -16.60
CA ARG A 81 1.52 7.80 -17.47
C ARG A 81 0.52 8.91 -17.76
N GLN A 82 -0.77 8.66 -17.55
CA GLN A 82 -1.83 9.66 -17.73
C GLN A 82 -1.88 10.68 -16.57
N TYR A 83 -1.27 10.37 -15.43
CA TYR A 83 -1.24 11.27 -14.28
C TYR A 83 -0.07 12.24 -14.36
N ALA A 84 -0.34 13.51 -14.08
CA ALA A 84 0.64 14.59 -14.09
C ALA A 84 1.70 14.48 -12.97
N PHE A 85 1.46 13.67 -11.93
CA PHE A 85 2.46 13.43 -10.89
C PHE A 85 3.54 12.42 -11.29
N PHE A 86 3.36 11.67 -12.39
CA PHE A 86 4.25 10.61 -12.81
C PHE A 86 5.13 11.02 -14.00
N ASP A 87 6.40 10.60 -14.00
CA ASP A 87 7.34 10.75 -15.10
C ASP A 87 8.07 9.41 -15.34
N MET A 88 8.14 8.96 -16.60
CA MET A 88 8.86 7.73 -16.97
C MET A 88 10.36 7.81 -16.67
N ASN A 89 10.93 9.01 -16.58
CA ASN A 89 12.32 9.18 -16.16
C ASN A 89 12.60 8.55 -14.78
N MET A 90 11.59 8.45 -13.90
CA MET A 90 11.73 7.78 -12.61
C MET A 90 11.96 6.26 -12.77
N VAL A 91 11.40 5.65 -13.81
CA VAL A 91 11.62 4.24 -14.16
C VAL A 91 12.96 4.09 -14.86
N ASP A 92 13.24 4.95 -15.86
CA ASP A 92 14.47 4.88 -16.66
C ASP A 92 15.74 5.11 -15.82
N SER A 93 15.63 5.92 -14.75
CA SER A 93 16.72 6.17 -13.79
C SER A 93 16.81 5.15 -12.65
N GLY A 94 15.88 4.19 -12.57
CA GLY A 94 15.85 3.16 -11.53
C GLY A 94 15.33 3.62 -10.17
N LEU A 95 14.73 4.81 -10.07
CA LEU A 95 14.07 5.27 -8.84
C LEU A 95 12.76 4.51 -8.58
N ILE A 96 12.02 4.13 -9.62
CA ILE A 96 10.84 3.25 -9.53
C ILE A 96 11.11 1.98 -10.34
N ASN A 97 11.09 0.83 -9.66
CA ASN A 97 11.36 -0.46 -10.26
C ASN A 97 10.07 -1.29 -10.28
N VAL A 98 9.57 -1.63 -11.47
CA VAL A 98 8.32 -2.40 -11.63
C VAL A 98 8.66 -3.85 -11.99
N PHE A 99 8.20 -4.79 -11.17
CA PHE A 99 8.40 -6.22 -11.34
C PHE A 99 7.07 -6.90 -11.61
N ASP A 100 7.06 -7.76 -12.63
CA ASP A 100 5.95 -8.64 -12.91
C ASP A 100 6.12 -9.94 -12.12
N MET A 101 5.13 -10.28 -11.31
CA MET A 101 5.16 -11.46 -10.45
C MET A 101 5.15 -12.76 -11.27
N ASP A 102 4.50 -12.78 -12.43
CA ASP A 102 4.48 -13.98 -13.28
C ASP A 102 5.87 -14.25 -13.89
N VAL A 103 6.60 -13.18 -14.24
CA VAL A 103 8.00 -13.28 -14.65
C VAL A 103 8.87 -13.80 -13.51
N LEU A 104 8.67 -13.27 -12.30
CA LEU A 104 9.41 -13.73 -11.12
C LEU A 104 9.14 -15.21 -10.83
N TYR A 105 7.89 -15.67 -10.95
CA TYR A 105 7.56 -17.08 -10.79
C TYR A 105 8.28 -17.95 -11.82
N SER A 106 8.27 -17.56 -13.09
CA SER A 106 8.96 -18.31 -14.15
C SER A 106 10.46 -18.43 -13.87
N TRP A 107 11.12 -17.34 -13.43
CA TRP A 107 12.54 -17.36 -13.06
C TRP A 107 12.85 -18.28 -11.87
N LEU A 108 11.91 -18.42 -10.95
CA LEU A 108 12.03 -19.31 -9.79
C LEU A 108 11.56 -20.75 -10.09
N GLY A 109 11.05 -21.04 -11.29
CA GLY A 109 10.43 -22.32 -11.62
C GLY A 109 9.10 -22.59 -10.89
N LEU A 110 8.42 -21.53 -10.43
CA LEU A 110 7.16 -21.58 -9.68
C LEU A 110 5.92 -21.56 -10.59
N GLU A 111 5.92 -22.42 -11.61
CA GLU A 111 4.83 -22.50 -12.60
C GLU A 111 3.62 -23.33 -12.10
N LYS A 112 3.71 -23.87 -10.89
CA LYS A 112 2.66 -24.70 -10.28
C LYS A 112 1.41 -23.87 -9.96
N ALA A 113 0.26 -24.56 -9.99
CA ALA A 113 -1.03 -23.97 -9.63
C ALA A 113 -1.16 -23.64 -8.12
N SER A 114 -0.33 -24.24 -7.26
CA SER A 114 -0.29 -23.92 -5.83
C SER A 114 1.13 -24.02 -5.28
N PHE A 115 1.41 -23.19 -4.28
CA PHE A 115 2.70 -23.10 -3.61
C PHE A 115 2.72 -23.91 -2.33
N GLU A 116 3.80 -24.68 -2.17
CA GLU A 116 4.18 -25.37 -0.96
C GLU A 116 5.12 -24.49 -0.11
N LEU A 117 5.51 -24.97 1.08
CA LEU A 117 6.34 -24.21 2.01
C LEU A 117 7.66 -23.73 1.37
N ASP A 118 8.32 -24.60 0.60
CA ASP A 118 9.58 -24.26 -0.05
C ASP A 118 9.40 -23.22 -1.18
N ASP A 119 8.29 -23.29 -1.91
CA ASP A 119 7.93 -22.32 -2.95
C ASP A 119 7.70 -20.93 -2.32
N VAL A 120 6.99 -20.88 -1.19
CA VAL A 120 6.75 -19.66 -0.40
C VAL A 120 8.07 -19.08 0.11
N HIS A 121 8.96 -19.92 0.65
CA HIS A 121 10.28 -19.48 1.12
C HIS A 121 11.15 -18.93 -0.01
N ALA A 122 11.15 -19.59 -1.18
CA ALA A 122 11.88 -19.14 -2.36
C ALA A 122 11.37 -17.76 -2.83
N LEU A 123 10.06 -17.56 -2.84
CA LEU A 123 9.46 -16.28 -3.22
C LEU A 123 9.80 -15.16 -2.24
N ILE A 124 9.69 -15.39 -0.92
CA ILE A 124 10.10 -14.41 0.10
C ILE A 124 11.56 -14.04 -0.11
N LYS A 125 12.43 -15.04 -0.29
CA LYS A 125 13.86 -14.81 -0.50
C LYS A 125 14.10 -13.94 -1.72
N ALA A 126 13.46 -14.24 -2.85
CA ALA A 126 13.64 -13.48 -4.08
C ALA A 126 13.21 -12.01 -3.93
N ILE A 127 12.02 -11.75 -3.34
CA ILE A 127 11.55 -10.37 -3.10
C ILE A 127 12.52 -9.62 -2.18
N VAL A 128 12.97 -10.25 -1.09
CA VAL A 128 13.89 -9.63 -0.12
C VAL A 128 15.26 -9.38 -0.74
N ASP A 129 15.76 -10.30 -1.55
CA ASP A 129 17.05 -10.15 -2.25
C ASP A 129 16.97 -8.99 -3.26
N ILE A 130 15.86 -8.84 -4.00
CA ILE A 130 15.62 -7.70 -4.91
C ILE A 130 15.60 -6.38 -4.13
N VAL A 131 14.78 -6.31 -3.07
CA VAL A 131 14.63 -5.10 -2.23
C VAL A 131 15.99 -4.68 -1.64
N ASN A 132 16.75 -5.63 -1.11
CA ASN A 132 18.06 -5.37 -0.52
C ASN A 132 19.10 -4.94 -1.57
N THR A 133 19.10 -5.58 -2.74
CA THR A 133 20.07 -5.29 -3.81
C THR A 133 19.87 -3.88 -4.39
N ILE A 134 18.61 -3.47 -4.56
CA ILE A 134 18.26 -2.15 -5.10
C ILE A 134 18.32 -1.06 -3.99
N GLY A 135 18.20 -1.45 -2.73
CA GLY A 135 18.11 -0.51 -1.61
C GLY A 135 16.72 0.14 -1.51
N VAL A 136 15.67 -0.62 -1.80
CA VAL A 136 14.28 -0.13 -1.81
C VAL A 136 13.82 0.25 -0.41
N THR A 137 13.27 1.45 -0.24
CA THR A 137 12.70 1.94 1.02
C THR A 137 11.18 2.05 1.00
N ARG A 138 10.56 2.03 -0.19
CA ARG A 138 9.10 1.94 -0.40
C ARG A 138 8.74 0.82 -1.34
N LEU A 139 7.85 -0.05 -0.89
CA LEU A 139 7.41 -1.21 -1.65
C LEU A 139 5.89 -1.25 -1.76
N VAL A 140 5.38 -1.56 -2.95
CA VAL A 140 3.98 -1.95 -3.17
C VAL A 140 3.94 -3.36 -3.74
N ILE A 141 3.03 -4.18 -3.23
CA ILE A 141 2.69 -5.49 -3.81
C ILE A 141 1.20 -5.46 -4.20
N ASP A 142 0.93 -5.51 -5.51
CA ASP A 142 -0.40 -5.36 -6.11
C ASP A 142 -0.76 -6.56 -7.00
N SER A 143 -1.52 -7.56 -6.55
CA SER A 143 -2.18 -7.65 -5.26
C SER A 143 -1.66 -8.83 -4.44
N VAL A 144 -1.62 -8.64 -3.12
CA VAL A 144 -1.31 -9.70 -2.17
C VAL A 144 -2.37 -10.80 -2.18
N THR A 145 -3.62 -10.45 -2.50
CA THR A 145 -4.71 -11.42 -2.64
C THR A 145 -4.39 -12.45 -3.72
N THR A 146 -3.84 -12.04 -4.87
CA THR A 146 -3.45 -12.95 -5.96
C THR A 146 -2.33 -13.91 -5.53
N LEU A 147 -1.38 -13.43 -4.72
CA LEU A 147 -0.34 -14.27 -4.11
C LEU A 147 -0.96 -15.31 -3.17
N CYS A 148 -1.84 -14.86 -2.27
CA CYS A 148 -2.49 -15.71 -1.28
C CYS A 148 -3.36 -16.80 -1.93
N TYR A 149 -3.99 -16.55 -3.09
CA TYR A 149 -4.75 -17.59 -3.82
C TYR A 149 -3.90 -18.79 -4.26
N LYS A 150 -2.59 -18.60 -4.48
CA LYS A 150 -1.67 -19.71 -4.78
C LYS A 150 -1.29 -20.51 -3.53
N ILE A 151 -1.49 -19.96 -2.32
CA ILE A 151 -1.13 -20.57 -1.03
C ILE A 151 -2.41 -21.16 -0.39
N LYS A 152 -2.54 -22.48 -0.40
CA LYS A 152 -3.81 -23.18 -0.02
C LYS A 152 -4.07 -23.32 1.48
N SER A 153 -3.28 -22.67 2.34
CA SER A 153 -3.42 -22.77 3.81
C SER A 153 -3.37 -21.39 4.44
N GLU A 154 -4.37 -21.06 5.24
CA GLU A 154 -4.41 -19.81 6.03
C GLU A 154 -3.20 -19.65 6.93
N GLN A 155 -2.71 -20.76 7.52
CA GLN A 155 -1.52 -20.75 8.35
C GLN A 155 -0.27 -20.41 7.51
N LEU A 156 -0.14 -20.98 6.31
CA LEU A 156 0.96 -20.63 5.40
C LEU A 156 0.86 -19.19 4.89
N ILE A 157 -0.34 -18.68 4.60
CA ILE A 157 -0.54 -17.26 4.24
C ILE A 157 -0.07 -16.37 5.39
N ARG A 158 -0.48 -16.71 6.62
CA ARG A 158 -0.08 -15.99 7.82
C ARG A 158 1.44 -15.98 7.99
N ASP A 159 2.08 -17.14 7.88
CA ASP A 159 3.53 -17.28 8.03
C ASP A 159 4.28 -16.56 6.90
N PHE A 160 3.76 -16.60 5.67
CA PHE A 160 4.28 -15.87 4.51
C PHE A 160 4.29 -14.37 4.77
N LEU A 161 3.12 -13.78 5.08
CA LEU A 161 2.98 -12.33 5.27
C LEU A 161 3.77 -11.83 6.47
N PHE A 162 3.76 -12.58 7.57
CA PHE A 162 4.52 -12.23 8.77
C PHE A 162 6.03 -12.26 8.50
N THR A 163 6.52 -13.31 7.85
CA THR A 163 7.95 -13.45 7.54
C THR A 163 8.42 -12.42 6.53
N LEU A 164 7.63 -12.17 5.48
CA LEU A 164 7.91 -11.15 4.47
C LEU A 164 7.96 -9.76 5.11
N GLY A 165 6.91 -9.37 5.84
CA GLY A 165 6.83 -8.08 6.51
C GLY A 165 7.99 -7.85 7.49
N LYS A 166 8.34 -8.86 8.31
CA LYS A 166 9.47 -8.77 9.24
C LYS A 166 10.81 -8.58 8.53
N LYS A 167 11.06 -9.30 7.43
CA LYS A 167 12.30 -9.17 6.65
C LYS A 167 12.40 -7.80 5.99
N LEU A 168 11.32 -7.32 5.37
CA LEU A 168 11.26 -5.99 4.76
C LEU A 168 11.43 -4.87 5.80
N ALA A 169 10.80 -4.99 6.96
CA ALA A 169 10.95 -4.06 8.07
C ALA A 169 12.40 -3.97 8.56
N THR A 170 13.11 -5.11 8.61
CA THR A 170 14.54 -5.16 8.98
C THR A 170 15.43 -4.40 7.98
N LEU A 171 15.03 -4.37 6.71
CA LEU A 171 15.67 -3.57 5.66
C LEU A 171 15.23 -2.10 5.65
N GLY A 172 14.36 -1.68 6.56
CA GLY A 172 13.84 -0.31 6.61
C GLY A 172 12.80 0.00 5.54
N CYS A 173 12.26 -1.01 4.87
CA CYS A 173 11.32 -0.85 3.77
C CYS A 173 9.88 -0.71 4.29
N THR A 174 9.26 0.44 4.03
CA THR A 174 7.82 0.65 4.29
C THR A 174 7.00 0.05 3.16
N THR A 175 6.08 -0.86 3.48
CA THR A 175 5.42 -1.70 2.49
C THR A 175 3.92 -1.49 2.49
N ILE A 176 3.32 -1.33 1.31
CA ILE A 176 1.87 -1.38 1.08
C ILE A 176 1.52 -2.69 0.38
N LEU A 177 0.65 -3.49 1.00
CA LEU A 177 0.07 -4.69 0.42
C LEU A 177 -1.34 -4.37 -0.05
N ILE A 178 -1.61 -4.47 -1.34
CA ILE A 178 -2.95 -4.23 -1.89
C ILE A 178 -3.76 -5.51 -1.82
N SER A 179 -4.96 -5.43 -1.25
CA SER A 179 -5.89 -6.56 -1.12
C SER A 179 -7.31 -6.18 -1.56
N GLU A 180 -7.96 -7.11 -2.23
CA GLU A 180 -9.33 -6.99 -2.72
C GLU A 180 -10.33 -7.53 -1.70
N ILE A 181 -11.35 -6.72 -1.41
CA ILE A 181 -12.48 -7.11 -0.58
C ILE A 181 -13.79 -6.93 -1.36
N THR A 182 -14.79 -7.74 -1.03
CA THR A 182 -16.11 -7.72 -1.68
C THR A 182 -16.97 -6.54 -1.21
N SER A 183 -16.85 -6.12 0.06
CA SER A 183 -17.54 -4.96 0.61
C SER A 183 -16.64 -4.21 1.58
N ALA A 184 -16.64 -2.88 1.53
CA ALA A 184 -15.90 -2.04 2.47
C ALA A 184 -16.73 -1.65 3.71
N THR A 185 -18.03 -1.97 3.74
CA THR A 185 -18.95 -1.55 4.80
C THR A 185 -19.60 -2.71 5.56
N GLU A 186 -19.72 -3.87 4.92
CA GLU A 186 -20.43 -5.04 5.47
C GLU A 186 -19.51 -6.21 5.80
N ASN A 187 -18.20 -6.00 5.70
CA ASN A 187 -17.23 -7.06 5.86
C ASN A 187 -16.88 -7.33 7.33
N ALA A 188 -16.87 -8.60 7.70
CA ALA A 188 -16.27 -9.07 8.96
C ALA A 188 -14.73 -8.98 8.94
N HIS A 189 -14.15 -9.00 7.73
CA HIS A 189 -12.70 -9.00 7.47
C HIS A 189 -12.34 -7.96 6.40
N TRP A 190 -11.31 -7.17 6.65
CA TRP A 190 -10.68 -6.24 5.70
C TRP A 190 -9.74 -6.91 4.70
N SER A 191 -9.85 -8.21 4.47
CA SER A 191 -9.01 -8.97 3.55
C SER A 191 -9.74 -10.20 3.04
N SER A 192 -9.23 -10.81 1.96
CA SER A 192 -9.89 -11.94 1.32
C SER A 192 -9.83 -13.22 2.16
N PHE A 193 -8.78 -13.41 2.95
CA PHE A 193 -8.57 -14.61 3.78
C PHE A 193 -8.70 -14.36 5.29
N GLY A 194 -8.92 -13.11 5.72
CA GLY A 194 -9.17 -12.76 7.13
C GLY A 194 -7.96 -12.88 8.06
N VAL A 195 -6.78 -13.23 7.53
CA VAL A 195 -5.53 -13.42 8.30
C VAL A 195 -4.57 -12.24 8.13
N GLU A 196 -4.70 -11.50 7.03
CA GLU A 196 -3.81 -10.43 6.60
C GLU A 196 -3.84 -9.25 7.60
N GLU A 197 -5.02 -8.94 8.13
CA GLU A 197 -5.28 -7.86 9.08
C GLU A 197 -4.59 -8.03 10.45
N ALA A 198 -4.47 -9.29 10.89
CA ALA A 198 -3.87 -9.62 12.17
C ALA A 198 -2.37 -9.29 12.18
N ILE A 199 -1.74 -9.43 11.01
CA ILE A 199 -0.29 -9.27 10.82
C ILE A 199 0.07 -7.84 10.46
N ALA A 200 -0.77 -7.16 9.67
CA ALA A 200 -0.48 -5.80 9.22
C ALA A 200 -0.35 -4.80 10.38
N ASP A 201 0.64 -3.91 10.31
CA ASP A 201 0.83 -2.82 11.27
C ASP A 201 -0.19 -1.70 11.03
N GLY A 202 -0.52 -1.47 9.77
CA GLY A 202 -1.55 -0.52 9.34
C GLY A 202 -2.63 -1.19 8.49
N ILE A 203 -3.85 -0.67 8.57
CA ILE A 203 -4.96 -1.07 7.70
C ILE A 203 -5.63 0.21 7.20
N ILE A 204 -5.60 0.38 5.88
CA ILE A 204 -6.29 1.42 5.13
C ILE A 204 -7.39 0.73 4.32
N VAL A 205 -8.63 1.17 4.50
CA VAL A 205 -9.78 0.65 3.77
C VAL A 205 -10.24 1.70 2.77
N MET A 206 -10.41 1.27 1.52
CA MET A 206 -10.94 2.04 0.42
C MET A 206 -12.22 1.38 -0.09
N GLY A 207 -13.24 2.17 -0.36
CA GLY A 207 -14.48 1.63 -0.91
C GLY A 207 -15.45 2.72 -1.24
N ASP A 208 -16.71 2.34 -1.43
CA ASP A 208 -17.75 3.25 -1.86
C ASP A 208 -18.83 3.40 -0.79
N VAL A 209 -19.41 4.60 -0.71
CA VAL A 209 -20.59 4.88 0.10
C VAL A 209 -21.59 5.64 -0.74
N GLU A 210 -22.83 5.17 -0.75
CA GLU A 210 -23.91 5.87 -1.40
C GLU A 210 -24.39 7.04 -0.54
N ARG A 211 -24.44 8.23 -1.14
CA ARG A 211 -24.94 9.43 -0.48
C ARG A 211 -25.74 10.26 -1.48
N MET A 212 -27.02 10.46 -1.20
CA MET A 212 -27.93 11.26 -2.04
C MET A 212 -27.94 10.79 -3.51
N GLY A 213 -27.91 9.47 -3.74
CA GLY A 213 -27.86 8.88 -5.09
C GLY A 213 -26.50 8.98 -5.78
N HIS A 214 -25.47 9.51 -5.11
CA HIS A 214 -24.10 9.52 -5.61
C HIS A 214 -23.27 8.43 -4.92
N LEU A 215 -22.53 7.66 -5.71
CA LEU A 215 -21.54 6.71 -5.21
C LEU A 215 -20.22 7.45 -4.98
N LEU A 216 -19.85 7.64 -3.70
CA LEU A 216 -18.65 8.36 -3.31
C LEU A 216 -17.58 7.39 -2.85
N ARG A 217 -16.39 7.47 -3.45
CA ARG A 217 -15.21 6.76 -2.94
C ARG A 217 -14.78 7.35 -1.61
N PHE A 218 -14.38 6.50 -0.67
CA PHE A 218 -13.81 6.90 0.60
C PHE A 218 -12.55 6.12 0.95
N LEU A 219 -11.70 6.74 1.76
CA LEU A 219 -10.56 6.15 2.45
C LEU A 219 -10.78 6.26 3.97
N GLN A 220 -10.47 5.20 4.70
CA GLN A 220 -10.48 5.20 6.16
C GLN A 220 -9.25 4.44 6.68
N VAL A 221 -8.51 5.06 7.61
CA VAL A 221 -7.48 4.35 8.37
C VAL A 221 -8.17 3.64 9.53
N VAL A 222 -8.20 2.31 9.49
CA VAL A 222 -8.82 1.47 10.52
C VAL A 222 -7.87 1.26 11.69
N LYS A 223 -6.58 1.07 11.37
CA LYS A 223 -5.50 0.74 12.29
C LYS A 223 -4.21 1.36 11.79
N MET A 224 -3.39 1.88 12.69
CA MET A 224 -1.98 2.15 12.43
C MET A 224 -1.21 2.01 13.75
N ARG A 225 -0.43 0.94 13.90
CA ARG A 225 0.41 0.73 15.09
C ARG A 225 1.51 1.79 15.15
N GLY A 226 1.92 2.17 16.36
CA GLY A 226 2.99 3.16 16.56
C GLY A 226 2.58 4.62 16.32
N THR A 227 1.33 4.90 15.93
CA THR A 227 0.85 6.28 15.79
C THR A 227 -0.64 6.42 16.07
N SER A 228 -1.04 7.59 16.56
CA SER A 228 -2.44 8.02 16.51
C SER A 228 -2.82 8.37 15.07
N HIS A 229 -4.08 8.16 14.71
CA HIS A 229 -4.62 8.51 13.39
C HIS A 229 -6.08 8.93 13.48
N SER A 230 -6.58 9.65 12.47
CA SER A 230 -8.02 9.86 12.32
C SER A 230 -8.70 8.56 11.92
N ARG A 231 -9.83 8.24 12.56
CA ARG A 231 -10.71 7.12 12.20
C ARG A 231 -11.89 7.55 11.34
N ALA A 232 -11.96 8.81 10.93
CA ALA A 232 -13.03 9.29 10.06
C ALA A 232 -12.87 8.77 8.64
N LYS A 233 -13.99 8.63 7.92
CA LYS A 233 -13.98 8.43 6.47
C LYS A 233 -13.64 9.76 5.78
N HIS A 234 -12.79 9.70 4.77
CA HIS A 234 -12.41 10.83 3.93
C HIS A 234 -12.81 10.49 2.50
N ALA A 235 -13.50 11.40 1.80
CA ALA A 235 -13.83 11.21 0.41
C ALA A 235 -12.55 11.24 -0.43
N ILE A 236 -12.47 10.35 -1.42
CA ILE A 236 -11.38 10.28 -2.38
C ILE A 236 -11.82 10.98 -3.65
N GLU A 237 -11.01 11.93 -4.09
CA GLU A 237 -11.05 12.44 -5.45
C GLU A 237 -9.78 12.03 -6.19
N LEU A 238 -9.95 11.33 -7.33
CA LEU A 238 -8.83 10.99 -8.21
C LEU A 238 -8.68 12.11 -9.23
N THR A 239 -7.64 12.91 -9.06
CA THR A 239 -7.33 14.04 -9.93
C THR A 239 -6.12 13.71 -10.82
N PRO A 240 -5.84 14.47 -11.88
CA PRO A 240 -4.59 14.33 -12.63
C PRO A 240 -3.33 14.49 -11.76
N LEU A 241 -3.42 15.17 -10.62
CA LEU A 241 -2.33 15.38 -9.66
C LEU A 241 -2.23 14.28 -8.59
N GLY A 242 -3.13 13.29 -8.62
CA GLY A 242 -3.16 12.17 -7.68
C GLY A 242 -4.41 12.13 -6.81
N VAL A 243 -4.31 11.34 -5.75
CA VAL A 243 -5.31 11.12 -4.73
C VAL A 243 -5.42 12.37 -3.84
N MET A 244 -6.61 12.93 -3.76
CA MET A 244 -6.95 13.99 -2.83
C MET A 244 -7.96 13.48 -1.81
N LEU A 245 -7.64 13.61 -0.52
CA LEU A 245 -8.51 13.21 0.58
C LEU A 245 -9.18 14.42 1.22
N THR A 246 -10.50 14.38 1.37
CA THR A 246 -11.29 15.41 2.05
C THR A 246 -12.16 14.81 3.16
N PRO A 247 -12.26 15.42 4.35
CA PRO A 247 -13.08 14.88 5.44
C PRO A 247 -14.56 14.75 5.04
N MET A 248 -15.15 13.57 5.25
CA MET A 248 -16.60 13.43 5.10
C MET A 248 -17.29 13.97 6.35
N LEU A 249 -18.27 14.87 6.18
CA LEU A 249 -19.07 15.37 7.29
C LEU A 249 -19.76 14.21 8.02
N LYS A 250 -19.58 14.14 9.35
CA LYS A 250 -20.28 13.18 10.21
C LYS A 250 -21.79 13.43 10.09
N TRP A 251 -22.53 12.37 9.78
CA TRP A 251 -23.99 12.40 9.89
C TRP A 251 -24.38 12.77 11.32
N GLY A 252 -25.25 13.77 11.49
CA GLY A 252 -25.74 14.20 12.81
C GLY A 252 -24.84 15.16 13.59
N ALA A 253 -23.72 15.65 13.03
CA ALA A 253 -23.09 16.86 13.57
C ALA A 253 -23.98 18.05 13.20
N GLN A 254 -24.97 18.37 14.04
CA GLN A 254 -25.48 19.72 14.08
C GLN A 254 -24.25 20.63 14.23
N SER A 255 -24.04 21.55 13.29
CA SER A 255 -23.12 22.64 13.53
C SER A 255 -23.61 23.30 14.80
N ASP A 256 -22.87 23.16 15.89
CA ASP A 256 -23.19 23.86 17.13
C ASP A 256 -22.87 25.34 16.89
N LYS A 257 -23.76 26.01 16.16
CA LYS A 257 -23.75 27.46 15.95
C LYS A 257 -24.34 28.12 17.20
N THR A 258 -23.80 27.80 18.37
CA THR A 258 -24.18 28.43 19.63
C THR A 258 -23.05 28.37 20.66
N SER A 259 -21.87 28.90 20.32
CA SER A 259 -21.08 29.63 21.33
C SER A 259 -21.25 31.13 21.07
N ARG A 260 -22.40 31.64 21.51
CA ARG A 260 -22.57 33.06 21.75
C ARG A 260 -21.57 33.44 22.85
N TRP A 261 -20.54 34.17 22.47
CA TRP A 261 -19.94 35.15 23.36
C TRP A 261 -21.05 36.13 23.78
N GLY A 262 -21.27 36.26 25.09
CA GLY A 262 -22.25 37.18 25.64
C GLY A 262 -22.31 37.09 27.16
N SER A 263 -21.72 38.10 27.80
CA SER A 263 -21.62 38.47 29.24
C SER A 263 -20.84 37.52 30.15
#